data_AF-A0A6G1SL87-F1
#
_entry.id   AF-A0A6G1SL87-F1
#
_cell.length_a   1.000
_cell.length_b   1.000
_cell.length_c   1.000
_cell.angle_alpha   90.00
_cell.angle_beta   90.00
_cell.angle_gamma   90.00
#
_symmetry.space_group_name_H-M   'P 1'
#
loop_
_entity.id
_entity.type
_entity.pdbx_description
1 polymer ?
#
loop_
_entity_poly.entity_id
_entity_poly.type
_entity_poly.pdbx_seq_one_letter_code
_entity_poly.pdbx_strand_id
1 'polypeptide(L)'
;MKLNQMECLFITVLLVISIIPHSHQLECYVCQNQPDNKNKCAETVKICDLSQDQCLTEVRWGSIPYWSLTDQKQHFISKRCATKQECQEAMSDRSRKCDRIWYNDWNCTNCCSGDKCNYYVTLAGHSLKPTNILVAIVAVVTTFMTIYQSVYTI
;
A
#
# COMPACT_ATOMS: atom_id res chain seq x y z
N MET A 1 -34.53 -3.02 26.96
CA MET A 1 -35.02 -2.49 25.68
C MET A 1 -35.12 -3.67 24.72
N LYS A 2 -36.32 -4.15 24.40
CA LYS A 2 -36.48 -5.25 23.43
C LYS A 2 -36.36 -4.63 22.04
N LEU A 3 -35.38 -5.06 21.24
CA LEU A 3 -35.34 -4.70 19.83
C LEU A 3 -36.46 -5.45 19.10
N ASN A 4 -37.17 -4.74 18.23
CA ASN A 4 -38.26 -5.31 17.45
C ASN A 4 -37.71 -6.10 16.25
N GLN A 5 -38.46 -7.10 15.76
CA GLN A 5 -38.06 -7.96 14.65
C GLN A 5 -37.63 -7.17 13.40
N MET A 6 -38.29 -6.04 13.13
CA MET A 6 -37.98 -5.13 12.01
C MET A 6 -36.63 -4.42 12.20
N GLU A 7 -36.26 -4.07 13.43
CA GLU A 7 -34.97 -3.45 13.76
C GLU A 7 -33.82 -4.44 13.62
N CYS A 8 -34.02 -5.69 14.07
CA CYS A 8 -33.02 -6.75 13.91
C CYS A 8 -32.79 -7.09 12.43
N LEU A 9 -33.85 -7.20 11.62
CA LEU A 9 -33.77 -7.43 10.17
C LEU A 9 -32.95 -6.32 9.48
N PHE A 10 -33.21 -5.07 9.84
CA PHE A 10 -32.50 -3.92 9.27
C PHE A 10 -31.01 -3.94 9.61
N ILE A 11 -30.64 -4.27 10.85
CA ILE A 11 -29.24 -4.41 11.29
C ILE A 11 -28.54 -5.52 10.52
N THR A 12 -29.19 -6.67 10.30
CA THR A 12 -28.62 -7.77 9.53
C THR A 12 -28.33 -7.37 8.09
N VAL A 13 -29.24 -6.66 7.42
CA VAL A 13 -29.04 -6.18 6.05
C VAL A 13 -27.83 -5.23 5.96
N LEU A 14 -27.71 -4.28 6.90
CA LEU A 14 -26.57 -3.36 6.96
C LEU A 14 -25.23 -4.10 7.18
N LEU A 15 -25.22 -5.10 8.07
CA LEU A 15 -24.03 -5.90 8.32
C LEU A 15 -23.62 -6.70 7.08
N VAL A 16 -24.56 -7.29 6.34
CA VAL A 16 -24.27 -8.04 5.10
C VAL A 16 -23.70 -7.14 4.00
N ILE A 17 -24.23 -5.92 3.85
CA ILE A 17 -23.70 -4.94 2.87
C ILE A 17 -22.25 -4.55 3.21
N SER A 18 -21.91 -4.46 4.49
CA SER A 18 -20.55 -4.09 4.94
C SER A 18 -19.48 -5.16 4.65
N ILE A 19 -19.87 -6.40 4.33
CA ILE A 19 -18.95 -7.51 4.00
C ILE A 19 -18.55 -7.49 2.52
N ILE A 20 -19.21 -6.69 1.68
CA ILE A 20 -18.88 -6.58 0.26
C ILE A 20 -17.44 -6.05 0.14
N PRO A 21 -16.51 -6.83 -0.45
CA PRO A 21 -15.13 -6.41 -0.57
C PRO A 21 -15.05 -5.18 -1.46
N HIS A 22 -14.43 -4.12 -0.96
CA HIS A 22 -14.12 -2.94 -1.75
C HIS A 22 -12.85 -3.22 -2.55
N SER A 23 -12.93 -3.21 -3.88
CA SER A 23 -11.76 -3.31 -4.75
C SER A 23 -11.12 -1.92 -4.85
N HIS A 24 -10.16 -1.64 -3.98
CA HIS A 24 -9.26 -0.51 -4.18
C HIS A 24 -8.15 -0.92 -5.14
N GLN A 25 -8.05 -0.22 -6.27
CA GLN A 25 -6.91 -0.37 -7.17
C GLN A 25 -5.75 0.42 -6.58
N LEU A 26 -4.59 -0.22 -6.46
CA LEU A 26 -3.43 0.36 -5.79
C LEU A 26 -3.02 1.68 -6.44
N GLU A 27 -2.83 2.72 -5.64
CA GLU A 27 -2.26 4.00 -6.08
C GLU A 27 -0.82 4.17 -5.57
N CYS A 28 0.10 4.62 -6.41
CA CYS A 28 1.50 4.88 -6.01
C CYS A 28 1.97 6.25 -6.49
N TYR A 29 2.91 6.87 -5.75
CA TYR A 29 3.67 8.00 -6.29
C TYR A 29 4.61 7.51 -7.39
N VAL A 30 4.71 8.28 -8.47
CA VAL A 30 5.54 7.94 -9.63
C VAL A 30 6.42 9.10 -10.08
N CYS A 31 7.70 8.81 -10.28
CA CYS A 31 8.66 9.78 -10.79
C CYS A 31 9.89 9.06 -11.34
N GLN A 32 10.69 9.74 -12.15
CA GLN A 32 11.89 9.14 -12.74
C GLN A 32 13.07 10.09 -12.59
N ASN A 33 14.15 9.61 -11.99
CA ASN A 33 15.44 10.31 -11.88
C ASN A 33 15.34 11.76 -11.38
N GLN A 34 14.54 12.00 -10.32
CA GLN A 34 14.40 13.33 -9.73
C GLN A 34 15.47 13.56 -8.65
N PRO A 35 15.98 14.79 -8.50
CA PRO A 35 17.05 15.09 -7.54
C PRO A 35 16.60 15.06 -6.07
N ASP A 36 15.30 15.21 -5.83
CA ASP A 36 14.70 15.23 -4.50
C ASP A 36 13.31 14.59 -4.47
N ASN A 37 12.77 14.45 -3.26
CA ASN A 37 11.42 13.91 -3.02
C ASN A 37 10.37 15.03 -2.94
N LYS A 38 10.35 15.93 -3.94
CA LYS A 38 9.36 17.01 -4.05
C LYS A 38 8.70 16.98 -5.42
N ASN A 39 7.70 17.84 -5.64
CA ASN A 39 7.00 18.00 -6.90
C ASN A 39 6.56 16.62 -7.44
N LYS A 40 7.07 16.21 -8.61
CA LYS A 40 6.76 14.93 -9.25
C LYS A 40 6.84 13.72 -8.30
N CYS A 41 7.85 13.60 -7.43
CA CYS A 41 7.98 12.44 -6.55
C CYS A 41 7.04 12.43 -5.32
N ALA A 42 6.35 13.53 -5.05
CA ALA A 42 5.44 13.71 -3.91
C ALA A 42 4.01 14.10 -4.31
N GLU A 43 3.77 14.44 -5.58
CA GLU A 43 2.49 14.94 -6.08
C GLU A 43 1.95 14.10 -7.24
N THR A 44 2.82 13.51 -8.06
CA THR A 44 2.38 12.68 -9.19
C THR A 44 2.01 11.29 -8.71
N VAL A 45 0.71 10.99 -8.74
CA VAL A 45 0.16 9.67 -8.40
C VAL A 45 -0.34 8.98 -9.65
N LYS A 46 -0.13 7.66 -9.73
CA LYS A 46 -0.69 6.80 -10.78
C LYS A 46 -1.47 5.65 -10.13
N ILE A 47 -2.62 5.32 -10.71
CA ILE A 47 -3.35 4.08 -10.45
C ILE A 47 -2.60 2.94 -11.14
N CYS A 48 -2.19 1.93 -10.38
CA CYS A 48 -1.38 0.82 -10.86
C CYS A 48 -2.21 -0.20 -11.64
N ASP A 49 -1.55 -0.95 -12.53
CA ASP A 49 -2.20 -2.01 -13.30
C ASP A 49 -2.65 -3.16 -12.37
N LEU A 50 -3.62 -3.96 -12.79
CA LEU A 50 -4.18 -5.04 -11.94
C LEU A 50 -3.14 -6.08 -11.47
N SER A 51 -2.05 -6.25 -12.24
CA SER A 51 -0.93 -7.13 -11.89
C SER A 51 0.10 -6.49 -10.95
N GLN A 52 0.06 -5.17 -10.77
CA GLN A 52 1.02 -4.40 -9.99
C GLN A 52 0.49 -4.16 -8.58
N ASP A 53 0.94 -5.00 -7.65
CA ASP A 53 0.49 -5.04 -6.26
C ASP A 53 1.45 -4.36 -5.27
N GLN A 54 2.51 -3.69 -5.76
CA GLN A 54 3.52 -3.00 -4.96
C GLN A 54 3.85 -1.61 -5.51
N CYS A 55 4.17 -0.68 -4.60
CA CYS A 55 4.90 0.53 -4.94
C CYS A 55 6.40 0.29 -4.72
N LEU A 56 7.22 0.60 -5.72
CA LEU A 56 8.67 0.46 -5.69
C LEU A 56 9.33 1.83 -5.75
N THR A 57 10.27 2.07 -4.84
CA THR A 57 11.10 3.29 -4.81
C THR A 57 12.56 2.91 -4.88
N GLU A 58 13.31 3.66 -5.68
CA GLU A 58 14.75 3.54 -5.82
C GLU A 58 15.38 4.90 -5.58
N VAL A 59 16.45 4.91 -4.80
CA VAL A 59 17.28 6.09 -4.61
C VAL A 59 18.73 5.71 -4.83
N ARG A 60 19.35 6.37 -5.79
CA ARG A 60 20.78 6.26 -6.02
C ARG A 60 21.48 7.54 -5.56
N TRP A 61 22.72 7.37 -5.15
CA TRP A 61 23.66 8.44 -4.91
C TRP A 61 24.89 8.19 -5.76
N GLY A 62 25.26 9.18 -6.57
CA GLY A 62 26.39 9.06 -7.47
C GLY A 62 26.51 10.26 -8.41
N SER A 63 27.43 10.16 -9.34
CA SER A 63 27.68 11.20 -10.35
C SER A 63 26.71 11.07 -11.54
N ILE A 64 26.48 12.18 -12.24
CA ILE A 64 25.69 12.18 -13.48
C ILE A 64 26.41 11.39 -14.58
N PRO A 65 25.69 10.64 -15.43
CA PRO A 65 26.29 9.90 -16.54
C PRO A 65 26.60 10.84 -17.73
N TYR A 66 27.47 11.83 -17.53
CA TYR A 66 28.10 12.64 -18.60
C TYR A 66 29.19 13.55 -17.96
N TRP A 67 30.40 13.02 -17.84
CA TRP A 67 31.69 13.72 -17.63
C TRP A 67 31.69 15.10 -16.94
N SER A 68 32.06 15.09 -15.66
CA SER A 68 33.19 15.88 -15.16
C SER A 68 33.89 15.17 -13.99
N LEU A 69 35.23 15.22 -13.97
CA LEU A 69 36.08 14.72 -12.87
C LEU A 69 35.86 15.47 -11.54
N THR A 70 34.96 16.45 -11.53
CA THR A 70 34.62 17.31 -10.39
C THR A 70 33.13 17.27 -10.05
N ASP A 71 32.38 16.31 -10.61
CA ASP A 71 30.92 16.28 -10.47
C ASP A 71 30.50 16.01 -9.02
N GLN A 72 29.74 16.97 -8.48
CA GLN A 72 29.07 16.84 -7.20
C GLN A 72 28.11 15.64 -7.27
N LYS A 73 28.30 14.69 -6.35
CA LYS A 73 27.37 13.59 -6.16
C LYS A 73 26.00 14.16 -5.77
N GLN A 74 24.95 13.56 -6.31
CA GLN A 74 23.58 13.95 -6.01
C GLN A 74 22.68 12.72 -5.89
N HIS A 75 21.50 12.92 -5.31
CA HIS A 75 20.47 11.90 -5.29
C HIS A 75 19.78 11.81 -6.64
N PHE A 76 19.36 10.60 -7.01
CA PHE A 76 18.35 10.41 -8.04
C PHE A 76 17.31 9.43 -7.54
N ILE A 77 16.07 9.90 -7.49
CA ILE A 77 14.92 9.16 -6.96
C ILE A 77 14.01 8.77 -8.12
N SER A 78 13.65 7.50 -8.14
CA SER A 78 12.67 6.93 -9.06
C SER A 78 11.62 6.19 -8.27
N LYS A 79 10.35 6.35 -8.65
CA LYS A 79 9.21 5.68 -8.04
C LYS A 79 8.28 5.14 -9.12
N ARG A 80 7.78 3.93 -8.94
CA ARG A 80 6.88 3.29 -9.90
C ARG A 80 5.98 2.23 -9.25
N CYS A 81 4.89 1.91 -9.91
CA CYS A 81 4.17 0.67 -9.67
C CYS A 81 5.05 -0.53 -10.08
N ALA A 82 4.92 -1.63 -9.36
CA ALA A 82 5.67 -2.85 -9.59
C ALA A 82 4.85 -4.08 -9.18
N THR A 83 5.21 -5.24 -9.72
CA THR A 83 4.73 -6.52 -9.20
C THR A 83 5.56 -6.93 -7.99
N LYS A 84 5.03 -7.82 -7.14
CA LYS A 84 5.77 -8.44 -6.05
C LYS A 84 7.08 -9.11 -6.51
N GLN A 85 7.07 -9.74 -7.69
CA GLN A 85 8.27 -10.36 -8.26
C GLN A 85 9.31 -9.31 -8.63
N GLU A 86 8.92 -8.27 -9.38
CA GLU A 86 9.85 -7.18 -9.75
C GLU A 86 10.46 -6.50 -8.53
N CYS A 87 9.67 -6.34 -7.47
CA CYS A 87 10.14 -5.83 -6.20
C CYS A 87 11.20 -6.74 -5.57
N GLN A 88 10.93 -8.04 -5.47
CA GLN A 88 11.86 -9.00 -4.88
C GLN A 88 13.18 -9.05 -5.66
N GLU A 89 13.10 -9.03 -7.00
CA GLU A 89 14.26 -8.98 -7.88
C GLU A 89 15.07 -7.69 -7.65
N ALA A 90 14.42 -6.53 -7.70
CA ALA A 90 15.09 -5.25 -7.51
C ALA A 90 15.71 -5.11 -6.11
N MET A 91 15.03 -5.60 -5.07
CA MET A 91 15.60 -5.67 -3.72
C MET A 91 16.79 -6.62 -3.66
N SER A 92 16.75 -7.80 -4.29
CA SER A 92 17.85 -8.77 -4.26
C SER A 92 19.12 -8.28 -4.99
N ASP A 93 18.94 -7.53 -6.08
CA ASP A 93 19.99 -6.95 -6.90
C ASP A 93 20.64 -5.75 -6.21
N ARG A 94 19.82 -4.86 -5.62
CA ARG A 94 20.26 -3.51 -5.20
C ARG A 94 20.44 -3.33 -3.70
N SER A 95 19.82 -4.16 -2.86
CA SER A 95 19.96 -4.05 -1.39
C SER A 95 21.40 -4.21 -0.89
N ARG A 96 22.25 -4.96 -1.62
CA ARG A 96 23.66 -5.14 -1.27
C ARG A 96 24.51 -3.88 -1.39
N LYS A 97 24.03 -2.84 -2.09
CA LYS A 97 24.73 -1.55 -2.29
C LYS A 97 24.02 -0.38 -1.61
N CYS A 98 23.33 -0.62 -0.49
CA CYS A 98 22.66 0.42 0.29
C CYS A 98 23.44 0.73 1.59
N ASP A 99 24.72 1.08 1.48
CA ASP A 99 25.57 1.46 2.63
C ASP A 99 25.33 2.92 3.07
N ARG A 100 24.78 3.75 2.17
CA ARG A 100 24.52 5.18 2.35
C ARG A 100 25.78 5.98 2.69
N ILE A 101 26.94 5.50 2.26
CA ILE A 101 28.23 6.15 2.49
C ILE A 101 28.41 7.28 1.48
N TRP A 102 28.54 8.52 1.94
CA TRP A 102 28.50 9.72 1.09
C TRP A 102 29.60 9.80 0.00
N TYR A 103 30.76 9.17 0.19
CA TYR A 103 31.84 9.19 -0.79
C TYR A 103 31.79 8.02 -1.79
N ASN A 104 31.03 6.97 -1.50
CA ASN A 104 30.81 5.83 -2.39
C ASN A 104 29.52 6.00 -3.17
N ASP A 105 29.44 5.37 -4.34
CA ASP A 105 28.17 5.24 -5.04
C ASP A 105 27.33 4.16 -4.38
N TRP A 106 26.08 4.48 -4.11
CA TRP A 106 25.14 3.54 -3.49
C TRP A 106 23.76 3.65 -4.11
N ASN A 107 22.99 2.57 -3.99
CA ASN A 107 21.64 2.47 -4.48
C ASN A 107 20.80 1.68 -3.49
N CYS A 108 19.66 2.23 -3.08
CA CYS A 108 18.71 1.59 -2.20
C CYS A 108 17.39 1.40 -2.93
N THR A 109 16.85 0.19 -2.87
CA THR A 109 15.50 -0.12 -3.34
C THR A 109 14.62 -0.47 -2.14
N ASN A 110 13.41 0.08 -2.11
CA ASN A 110 12.40 -0.20 -1.10
C ASN A 110 11.06 -0.45 -1.77
N CYS A 111 10.30 -1.41 -1.26
CA CYS A 111 8.93 -1.64 -1.69
C CYS A 111 7.96 -1.60 -0.54
N CYS A 112 6.71 -1.26 -0.84
CA CYS A 112 5.61 -1.34 0.09
C CYS A 112 4.32 -1.69 -0.67
N SER A 113 3.36 -2.27 0.06
CA SER A 113 2.01 -2.52 -0.43
C SER A 113 1.07 -1.53 0.25
N GLY A 114 0.08 -1.00 -0.48
CA GLY A 114 -0.91 -0.07 0.06
C GLY A 114 -0.87 1.30 -0.61
N ASP A 115 -2.02 1.98 -0.61
CA ASP A 115 -2.19 3.23 -1.36
C ASP A 115 -1.23 4.31 -0.88
N LYS A 116 -0.47 4.87 -1.83
CA LYS A 116 0.47 5.98 -1.66
C LYS A 116 1.52 5.69 -0.58
N CYS A 117 1.78 4.42 -0.27
CA CYS A 117 2.69 4.00 0.79
C CYS A 117 4.13 4.49 0.57
N ASN A 118 4.52 4.74 -0.70
CA ASN A 118 5.85 5.15 -1.08
C ASN A 118 6.05 6.69 -1.10
N TYR A 119 5.30 7.43 -0.28
CA TYR A 119 5.48 8.89 -0.13
C TYR A 119 6.92 9.25 0.21
N TYR A 120 7.52 8.54 1.16
CA TYR A 120 8.92 8.69 1.51
C TYR A 120 9.83 7.78 0.67
N VAL A 121 11.07 8.22 0.49
CA VAL A 121 12.03 7.55 -0.39
C VAL A 121 12.43 6.16 0.13
N THR A 122 12.77 6.08 1.43
CA THR A 122 13.03 4.81 2.10
C THR A 122 12.40 4.83 3.48
N LEU A 123 11.36 4.03 3.69
CA LEU A 123 10.83 3.65 4.99
C LEU A 123 10.19 2.27 4.87
N ALA A 124 10.37 1.44 5.89
CA ALA A 124 9.62 0.20 6.04
C ALA A 124 8.19 0.54 6.49
N GLY A 125 7.30 0.78 5.53
CA GLY A 125 5.88 0.97 5.80
C GLY A 125 5.17 -0.37 5.90
N HIS A 126 4.56 -0.68 7.05
CA HIS A 126 3.63 -1.80 7.17
C HIS A 126 2.22 -1.31 6.85
N SER A 127 1.58 -1.88 5.83
CA SER A 127 0.15 -1.67 5.61
C SER A 127 -0.64 -2.59 6.53
N LEU A 128 -1.41 -2.00 7.44
CA LEU A 128 -2.43 -2.73 8.18
C LEU A 128 -3.57 -3.04 7.21
N LYS A 129 -3.77 -4.31 6.88
CA LYS A 129 -4.94 -4.74 6.12
C LYS A 129 -6.15 -4.77 7.06
N PRO A 130 -7.23 -4.04 6.78
CA PRO A 130 -8.45 -4.19 7.57
C PRO A 130 -8.95 -5.63 7.46
N THR A 131 -9.27 -6.25 8.61
CA THR A 131 -9.80 -7.62 8.67
C THR A 131 -11.29 -7.58 8.96
N ASN A 132 -12.08 -8.28 8.14
CA ASN A 132 -13.55 -8.28 8.26
C ASN A 132 -14.07 -9.36 9.24
N ILE A 133 -13.18 -10.04 9.97
CA ILE A 133 -13.53 -11.17 10.85
C ILE A 133 -14.50 -10.75 11.95
N LEU A 134 -14.27 -9.61 12.62
CA LEU A 134 -15.15 -9.13 13.69
C LEU A 134 -16.57 -8.82 13.19
N VAL A 135 -16.68 -8.20 12.01
CA VAL A 135 -17.97 -7.89 11.37
C VAL A 135 -18.73 -9.17 11.02
N ALA A 136 -18.02 -10.18 10.49
CA ALA A 136 -18.62 -11.48 10.17
C ALA A 136 -19.17 -12.19 11.42
N ILE A 137 -18.45 -12.16 12.54
CA ILE A 137 -18.91 -12.77 13.81
C ILE A 137 -20.19 -12.10 14.30
N VAL A 138 -20.25 -10.76 14.27
CA VAL A 138 -21.44 -10.01 14.71
C VAL A 138 -22.64 -10.28 13.77
N ALA A 139 -22.42 -10.43 12.47
CA ALA A 139 -23.48 -10.80 11.51
C ALA A 139 -24.07 -12.18 11.79
N VAL A 140 -23.23 -13.16 12.17
CA VAL A 140 -23.70 -14.52 12.52
C VAL A 140 -24.50 -14.52 13.82
N VAL A 141 -24.05 -13.77 14.84
CA VAL A 141 -24.78 -13.70 16.13
C VAL A 141 -26.13 -13.02 15.94
N THR A 142 -26.19 -11.93 15.18
CA THR A 142 -27.45 -11.20 14.95
C THR A 142 -28.45 -12.02 14.13
N THR A 143 -28.00 -12.76 13.10
CA THR A 143 -28.86 -13.68 12.35
C THR A 143 -29.40 -14.80 13.23
N PHE A 144 -28.56 -15.42 14.06
CA PHE A 144 -29.02 -16.46 15.00
C PHE A 144 -30.09 -15.93 15.98
N MET A 145 -29.90 -14.73 16.52
CA MET A 145 -30.86 -14.09 17.43
C MET A 145 -32.20 -13.78 16.74
N THR A 146 -32.18 -13.35 15.46
CA THR A 146 -33.41 -13.13 14.67
C THR A 146 -34.19 -14.42 14.43
N ILE A 147 -33.49 -15.51 14.07
CA ILE A 147 -34.10 -16.82 13.85
C ILE A 147 -34.70 -17.33 15.16
N TYR A 148 -33.97 -17.24 16.26
CA TYR A 148 -34.45 -17.65 17.58
C TYR A 148 -35.72 -16.90 17.99
N GLN A 149 -35.77 -15.57 17.81
CA GLN A 149 -36.97 -14.78 18.06
C GLN A 149 -38.14 -15.18 17.15
N SER A 150 -37.90 -15.44 15.86
CA SER A 150 -38.97 -15.85 14.93
C SER A 150 -39.57 -17.22 15.24
N VAL A 151 -38.79 -18.13 15.86
CA VAL A 151 -39.27 -19.47 16.26
C VAL A 151 -40.02 -19.44 17.59
N TYR A 152 -39.61 -18.60 18.54
CA TYR A 152 -40.20 -18.51 19.89
C TYR A 152 -41.28 -17.43 20.07
N THR A 153 -41.52 -16.59 19.05
CA THR A 153 -42.60 -15.56 19.05
C THR A 153 -43.76 -15.95 18.13
N ILE A 154 -43.80 -17.21 17.68
CA ILE A 154 -44.99 -17.90 17.16
C ILE A 154 -45.60 -18.68 18.32
#